data_AF-F3FWT9-F1
#
_entry.id   AF-F3FWT9-F1
#
_cell.length_a   1.000
_cell.length_b   1.000
_cell.length_c   1.000
_cell.angle_alpha   90.00
_cell.angle_beta   90.00
_cell.angle_gamma   90.00
#
_symmetry.space_group_name_H-M   'P 1'
#
loop_
_entity.id
_entity.type
_entity.pdbx_description
1 polymer ?
#
loop_
_entity_poly.entity_id
_entity_poly.type
_entity_poly.pdbx_seq_one_letter_code
_entity_poly.pdbx_strand_id
1 'polypeptide(L)'
;GDEGFLLALGYSTQRGYGRNHPFAGEIRIGEVEVWIEPEELGFPIVIGDIEVTECEMVNQFVGSASEPAQFTRGYGLAFGNA
;
A
#
# COMPACT_ATOMS: atom_id res chain seq x y z
N GLY A 1 -0.68 -12.61 0.41
CA GLY A 1 0.44 -13.47 0.85
C GLY A 1 0.06 -14.10 2.16
N ASP A 2 0.87 -15.03 2.68
CA ASP A 2 0.68 -15.50 4.05
C ASP A 2 0.98 -14.36 5.04
N GLU A 3 0.01 -14.03 5.88
CA GLU A 3 0.08 -12.89 6.79
C GLU A 3 1.23 -13.04 7.79
N GLY A 4 1.33 -14.20 8.45
CA GLY A 4 2.34 -14.46 9.46
C GLY A 4 3.77 -14.38 8.89
N PHE A 5 3.98 -14.91 7.69
CA PHE A 5 5.25 -14.81 6.99
C PHE A 5 5.61 -13.36 6.65
N LEU A 6 4.68 -12.59 6.08
CA LEU A 6 4.92 -11.19 5.71
C LEU A 6 5.12 -10.30 6.95
N LEU A 7 4.37 -10.54 8.02
CA LEU A 7 4.56 -9.86 9.31
C LEU A 7 5.93 -10.18 9.92
N ALA A 8 6.37 -11.43 9.88
CA ALA A 8 7.70 -11.81 10.37
C ALA A 8 8.82 -11.12 9.58
N LEU A 9 8.69 -11.04 8.26
CA LEU A 9 9.62 -10.28 7.41
C LEU A 9 9.59 -8.79 7.77
N GLY A 10 8.41 -8.16 7.79
CA GLY A 10 8.26 -6.75 8.15
C GLY A 10 8.85 -6.43 9.52
N TYR A 11 8.56 -7.27 10.52
CA TYR A 11 9.13 -7.17 11.86
C TYR A 11 10.67 -7.31 11.86
N SER A 12 11.24 -8.22 11.06
CA SER A 12 12.70 -8.35 10.96
C SER A 12 13.37 -7.06 10.45
N THR A 13 12.73 -6.33 9.53
CA THR A 13 13.22 -5.03 9.02
C THR A 13 13.23 -3.96 10.11
N GLN A 14 12.19 -3.92 10.94
CA GLN A 14 12.11 -3.04 12.12
C GLN A 14 13.20 -3.37 13.14
N ARG A 15 13.56 -4.66 13.26
CA ARG A 15 14.65 -5.15 14.12
C ARG A 15 16.04 -5.01 13.50
N GLY A 16 16.17 -4.47 12.30
CA GLY A 16 17.44 -4.07 11.70
C GLY A 16 17.91 -4.92 10.52
N TYR A 17 17.16 -5.94 10.12
CA TYR A 17 17.48 -6.75 8.93
C TYR A 17 16.82 -6.14 7.70
N GLY A 18 17.51 -5.23 7.01
CA GLY A 18 16.94 -4.46 5.88
C GLY A 18 16.28 -3.15 6.31
N ARG A 19 16.95 -2.41 7.21
CA ARG A 19 16.50 -1.14 7.82
C ARG A 19 15.87 -0.17 6.81
N ASN A 20 14.60 0.17 7.04
CA ASN A 20 13.86 1.15 6.23
C ASN A 20 13.20 2.28 7.08
N HIS A 21 13.28 2.18 8.41
CA HIS A 21 12.74 3.12 9.40
C HIS A 21 11.27 3.55 9.13
N PRO A 22 10.32 2.60 9.04
CA PRO A 22 8.96 2.89 8.59
C PRO A 22 8.14 3.62 9.65
N PHE A 23 7.34 4.59 9.21
CA PHE A 23 6.28 5.24 9.95
C PHE A 23 4.96 5.05 9.21
N ALA A 24 3.88 4.77 9.93
CA ALA A 24 2.53 4.81 9.34
C ALA A 24 2.20 6.28 9.02
N GLY A 25 2.14 6.60 7.72
CA GLY A 25 1.71 7.92 7.25
C GLY A 25 0.19 8.04 7.29
N GLU A 26 -0.50 7.05 6.72
CA GLU A 26 -1.96 6.96 6.72
C GLU A 26 -2.39 5.48 6.71
N ILE A 27 -3.48 5.18 7.44
CA ILE A 27 -4.23 3.94 7.29
C ILE A 27 -5.69 4.35 7.18
N ARG A 28 -6.36 3.95 6.10
CA ARG A 28 -7.77 4.24 5.87
C ARG A 28 -8.51 3.02 5.37
N ILE A 29 -9.79 2.96 5.71
CA ILE A 29 -10.70 1.87 5.35
C ILE A 29 -11.93 2.52 4.70
N GLY A 30 -12.39 1.95 3.60
CA GLY A 30 -13.60 2.41 2.94
C GLY A 30 -13.98 1.57 1.74
N GLU A 31 -15.15 1.88 1.19
CA GLU A 31 -15.69 1.26 -0.03
C GLU A 31 -15.10 1.94 -1.27
N VAL A 32 -14.70 1.15 -2.27
CA VAL A 32 -14.28 1.63 -3.59
C VAL A 32 -15.06 0.94 -4.69
N GLU A 33 -15.46 1.70 -5.71
CA GLU A 33 -16.19 1.17 -6.87
C GLU A 33 -15.31 0.24 -7.71
N VAL A 34 -15.86 -0.91 -8.11
CA VAL A 34 -15.25 -1.82 -9.08
C VAL A 34 -15.86 -1.57 -10.45
N TRP A 35 -15.00 -1.27 -11.42
CA TRP A 35 -15.37 -1.00 -12.80
C TRP A 35 -14.88 -2.10 -13.73
N ILE A 36 -15.66 -2.41 -14.76
CA ILE A 36 -15.23 -3.23 -15.90
C ILE A 36 -15.59 -2.51 -17.21
N GLU A 37 -14.88 -2.78 -18.29
CA GLU A 37 -15.19 -2.26 -19.63
C GLU A 37 -15.49 -3.43 -20.57
N PRO A 38 -16.75 -3.87 -20.67
CA PRO A 38 -17.14 -4.97 -21.55
C PRO A 38 -17.02 -4.57 -23.01
N GLU A 39 -16.49 -5.47 -23.85
CA GLU A 39 -16.30 -5.23 -25.29
C GLU A 39 -17.62 -4.91 -25.99
N GLU A 40 -18.72 -5.53 -25.55
CA GLU A 40 -20.07 -5.35 -26.12
C GLU A 40 -20.65 -3.94 -25.88
N LEU A 41 -20.17 -3.25 -24.84
CA LEU A 41 -20.65 -1.91 -24.48
C LEU A 41 -19.69 -0.82 -24.94
N GLY A 42 -18.38 -1.07 -24.95
CA GLY A 42 -17.36 -0.11 -25.37
C GLY A 42 -17.23 1.11 -24.44
N PHE A 43 -17.67 0.99 -23.18
CA PHE A 43 -17.49 1.99 -22.12
C PHE A 43 -17.47 1.31 -20.74
N PRO A 44 -16.81 1.91 -19.72
CA PRO A 44 -16.69 1.31 -18.40
C PRO A 44 -18.01 1.42 -17.63
N ILE A 45 -18.37 0.35 -16.92
CA ILE A 45 -19.55 0.24 -16.05
C ILE A 45 -19.14 -0.17 -14.63
N VAL A 46 -19.86 0.35 -13.63
CA VAL A 46 -19.71 -0.06 -12.22
C VAL A 46 -20.45 -1.38 -11.99
N ILE A 47 -19.79 -2.33 -11.35
CA ILE A 47 -20.38 -3.65 -11.02
C ILE A 47 -20.64 -3.85 -9.53
N GLY A 48 -20.21 -2.92 -8.69
CA GLY A 48 -20.41 -2.92 -7.25
C GLY A 48 -19.27 -2.25 -6.51
N ASP A 49 -19.33 -2.31 -5.19
CA ASP A 49 -18.31 -1.75 -4.29
C ASP A 49 -17.56 -2.88 -3.57
N ILE A 50 -16.32 -2.61 -3.18
CA ILE A 50 -15.54 -3.46 -2.29
C ILE A 50 -14.94 -2.63 -1.14
N GLU A 51 -15.06 -3.14 0.09
CA GLU A 51 -14.34 -2.57 1.21
C GLU A 51 -12.84 -2.90 1.09
N VAL A 52 -12.00 -1.89 1.20
CA VAL A 52 -10.54 -2.03 1.20
C VAL A 52 -9.92 -1.28 2.35
N THR A 53 -8.85 -1.83 2.89
CA THR A 53 -7.92 -1.15 3.80
C THR A 53 -6.66 -0.79 3.04
N GLU A 54 -6.33 0.49 3.02
CA GLU A 54 -5.11 1.03 2.43
C GLU A 54 -4.16 1.53 3.54
N CYS A 55 -2.86 1.29 3.35
CA CYS A 55 -1.80 1.72 4.24
C CYS A 55 -0.67 2.36 3.44
N GLU A 56 -0.38 3.63 3.75
CA GLU A 56 0.81 4.34 3.26
C GLU A 56 1.85 4.45 4.36
N MET A 57 3.04 3.91 4.09
CA MET A 57 4.20 4.00 4.97
C MET A 57 5.14 5.09 4.46
N VAL A 58 5.63 5.93 5.38
CA VAL A 58 6.73 6.86 5.13
C VAL A 58 8.02 6.23 5.65
N ASN A 59 9.02 6.12 4.80
CA ASN A 59 10.30 5.47 5.08
C ASN A 59 11.44 6.49 5.07
N GLN A 60 12.66 6.05 5.43
CA GLN A 60 13.84 6.90 5.47
C GLN A 60 14.05 7.68 4.15
N PHE A 61 14.54 8.91 4.29
CA PHE A 61 14.81 9.76 3.13
C PHE A 61 16.04 9.30 2.35
N VAL A 62 15.98 9.50 1.03
CA VAL A 62 17.10 9.32 0.12
C VAL A 62 17.29 10.64 -0.64
N GLY A 63 18.54 10.98 -0.96
CA GLY A 63 18.90 12.17 -1.73
C GLY A 63 20.22 11.95 -2.44
N SER A 64 20.60 12.90 -3.30
CA SER A 64 21.84 12.85 -4.08
C SER A 64 22.57 14.19 -4.02
N ALA A 65 23.67 14.33 -4.76
CA ALA A 65 24.33 15.62 -4.92
C ALA A 65 23.49 16.62 -5.74
N SER A 66 22.54 16.14 -6.54
CA SER A 66 21.67 16.94 -7.42
C SER A 66 20.23 17.04 -6.93
N GLU A 67 19.74 16.07 -6.14
CA GLU A 67 18.39 16.05 -5.58
C GLU A 67 18.39 16.23 -4.06
N PRO A 68 17.55 17.14 -3.52
CA PRO A 68 17.28 17.22 -2.09
C PRO A 68 16.78 15.91 -1.51
N ALA A 69 17.07 15.67 -0.22
CA ALA A 69 16.56 14.53 0.50
C ALA A 69 15.03 14.52 0.55
N GLN A 70 14.42 13.40 0.14
CA GLN A 70 12.98 13.17 0.15
C GLN A 70 12.66 11.84 0.81
N PHE A 71 11.56 11.80 1.57
CA PHE A 71 11.08 10.53 2.13
C PHE A 71 10.72 9.55 1.02
N THR A 72 11.05 8.29 1.24
CA THR A 72 10.56 7.19 0.41
C THR A 72 9.25 6.64 0.98
N ARG A 73 8.55 5.79 0.23
CA ARG A 73 7.21 5.32 0.60
C ARG A 73 7.08 3.80 0.46
N GLY A 74 6.23 3.21 1.29
CA GLY A 74 5.72 1.86 1.14
C GLY A 74 4.20 1.90 1.01
N TYR A 75 3.62 0.92 0.31
CA TYR A 75 2.18 0.87 0.06
C TYR A 75 1.65 -0.53 0.32
N GLY A 76 0.51 -0.62 1.02
CA GLY A 76 -0.22 -1.85 1.26
C GLY A 76 -1.71 -1.64 0.99
N LEU A 77 -2.33 -2.66 0.40
CA LEU A 77 -3.77 -2.69 0.14
C LEU A 77 -4.28 -4.11 0.38
N ALA A 78 -5.37 -4.23 1.13
CA ALA A 78 -6.04 -5.49 1.43
C ALA A 78 -7.56 -5.31 1.37
N PHE A 79 -8.29 -6.41 1.16
CA PHE A 79 -9.76 -6.42 1.23
C PHE A 79 -10.22 -6.39 2.69
N GLY A 80 -11.26 -5.60 2.96
CA GLY A 80 -11.90 -5.49 4.27
C GLY A 80 -10.92 -5.13 5.39
N ASN A 81 -11.22 -5.61 6.60
CA ASN A 81 -10.51 -5.30 7.85
C ASN A 81 -10.06 -6.56 8.63
N ALA A 82 -9.98 -7.71 7.94
CA ALA A 82 -9.62 -9.00 8.52
C ALA A 82 -8.11 -9.17 8.68
#